data_AF-A0A937H0Q8-F1
#
_entry.id   AF-A0A937H0Q8-F1
#
_cell.length_a   1.000
_cell.length_b   1.000
_cell.length_c   1.000
_cell.angle_alpha   90.00
_cell.angle_beta   90.00
_cell.angle_gamma   90.00
#
_symmetry.space_group_name_H-M   'P 1'
#
loop_
_entity.id
_entity.type
_entity.pdbx_description
1 polymer ?
#
loop_
_entity_poly.entity_id
_entity_poly.type
_entity_poly.pdbx_seq_one_letter_code
_entity_poly.pdbx_strand_id
1 'polypeptide(L)'
;MYTLDFINKMYNFENGSVQFKPTKAAEKQFRNDIQGALSYFIGSDSDYSEDGGFAINPWTKVEFQNDSINIYESMALAMGNYFFTDLKGNKTKVEYTFAYVKNDSEELKIILHHSSLPFSH
;
A
#
# COMPACT_ATOMS: atom_id res chain seq x y z
N MET A 1 10.06 8.77 12.14
CA MET A 1 9.03 9.75 12.52
C MET A 1 8.03 9.92 11.36
N TYR A 2 8.42 10.48 10.22
CA TYR A 2 7.50 10.74 9.09
C TYR A 2 6.73 9.53 8.53
N THR A 3 7.36 8.36 8.34
CA THR A 3 6.65 7.18 7.81
C THR A 3 5.59 6.65 8.78
N LEU A 4 5.89 6.66 10.08
CA LEU A 4 4.94 6.22 11.11
C LEU A 4 3.74 7.17 11.18
N ASP A 5 3.98 8.49 11.10
CA ASP A 5 2.91 9.49 11.05
C ASP A 5 2.02 9.30 9.82
N PHE A 6 2.64 9.03 8.66
CA PHE A 6 1.90 8.68 7.43
C PHE A 6 1.06 7.43 7.61
N ILE A 7 1.62 6.35 8.18
CA ILE A 7 0.90 5.09 8.41
C ILE A 7 -0.30 5.34 9.33
N ASN A 8 -0.10 5.98 10.48
CA ASN A 8 -1.17 6.28 11.44
C ASN A 8 -2.25 7.20 10.84
N LYS A 9 -1.86 8.14 9.99
CA LYS A 9 -2.80 9.03 9.31
C LYS A 9 -3.65 8.28 8.28
N MET A 10 -3.04 7.44 7.45
CA MET A 10 -3.70 6.87 6.27
C MET A 10 -4.32 5.49 6.50
N TYR A 11 -3.79 4.69 7.42
CA TYR A 11 -4.21 3.29 7.63
C TYR A 11 -4.97 3.16 8.95
N ASN A 12 -6.02 2.33 8.95
CA ASN A 12 -6.90 2.15 10.10
C ASN A 12 -6.35 1.19 11.18
N PHE A 13 -5.05 1.23 11.46
CA PHE A 13 -4.44 0.33 12.44
C PHE A 13 -4.92 0.58 13.87
N GLU A 14 -5.43 1.77 14.16
CA GLU A 14 -5.99 2.13 15.47
C GLU A 14 -7.25 1.32 15.83
N ASN A 15 -7.99 0.83 14.82
CA ASN A 15 -9.24 0.08 14.98
C ASN A 15 -9.10 -1.41 14.63
N GLY A 16 -7.86 -1.93 14.52
CA GLY A 16 -7.58 -3.35 14.27
C GLY A 16 -6.54 -3.59 13.19
N SER A 17 -6.55 -4.78 12.59
CA SER A 17 -5.64 -5.13 11.49
C SER A 17 -6.11 -4.52 10.17
N VAL A 18 -5.16 -4.08 9.35
CA VAL A 18 -5.41 -3.72 7.94
C VAL A 18 -5.02 -4.89 7.05
N GLN A 19 -5.84 -5.23 6.06
CA GLN A 19 -5.51 -6.28 5.10
C GLN A 19 -4.46 -5.76 4.11
N PHE A 20 -3.19 -6.01 4.38
CA PHE A 20 -2.09 -5.42 3.61
C PHE A 20 -1.22 -6.51 2.97
N LYS A 21 -1.32 -6.63 1.64
CA LYS A 21 -0.44 -7.46 0.81
C LYS A 21 0.36 -6.59 -0.17
N PRO A 22 1.66 -6.32 0.04
CA PRO A 22 2.47 -5.51 -0.87
C PRO A 22 2.86 -6.25 -2.17
N THR A 23 3.45 -5.51 -3.11
CA THR A 23 3.80 -5.97 -4.48
C THR A 23 4.89 -7.05 -4.52
N LYS A 24 5.91 -6.94 -3.65
CA LYS A 24 7.17 -7.70 -3.75
C LYS A 24 7.51 -8.45 -2.46
N ALA A 25 6.50 -9.02 -1.81
CA ALA A 25 6.69 -9.89 -0.66
C ALA A 25 6.33 -11.33 -1.04
N ALA A 26 7.31 -12.21 -1.01
CA ALA A 26 7.22 -13.61 -1.43
C ALA A 26 7.20 -14.56 -0.24
N GLU A 27 8.03 -14.31 0.79
CA GLU A 27 8.19 -15.21 1.94
C GLU A 27 7.15 -14.95 3.03
N LYS A 28 7.12 -13.71 3.55
CA LYS A 28 6.05 -13.25 4.44
C LYS A 28 5.16 -12.36 3.61
N GLN A 29 3.98 -12.83 3.22
CA GLN A 29 3.20 -12.13 2.18
C GLN A 29 2.38 -10.94 2.70
N PHE A 30 2.19 -10.81 4.02
CA PHE A 30 1.25 -9.85 4.62
C PHE A 30 1.93 -8.91 5.62
N ARG A 31 1.39 -7.69 5.76
CA ARG A 31 1.87 -6.60 6.62
C ARG A 31 0.69 -6.03 7.44
N ASN A 32 -0.03 -6.91 8.11
CA ASN A 32 -1.35 -6.61 8.68
C ASN A 32 -1.31 -5.80 9.99
N ASP A 33 -0.11 -5.45 10.46
CA ASP A 33 0.13 -4.60 11.63
C ASP A 33 1.06 -3.42 11.28
N ILE A 34 1.21 -2.48 12.21
CA ILE A 34 2.02 -1.28 12.04
C ILE A 34 3.49 -1.63 11.79
N GLN A 35 4.03 -2.66 12.46
CA GLN A 35 5.44 -3.06 12.32
C GLN A 35 5.72 -3.54 10.89
N GLY A 36 4.89 -4.44 10.37
CA GLY A 36 4.96 -4.89 8.99
C GLY A 36 4.78 -3.74 8.01
N ALA A 37 3.77 -2.89 8.19
CA ALA A 37 3.57 -1.75 7.30
C ALA A 37 4.81 -0.83 7.27
N LEU A 38 5.39 -0.56 8.44
CA LEU A 38 6.60 0.24 8.57
C LEU A 38 7.78 -0.43 7.85
N SER A 39 8.00 -1.73 8.08
CA SER A 39 9.02 -2.51 7.37
C SER A 39 8.82 -2.43 5.86
N TYR A 40 7.60 -2.59 5.35
CA TYR A 40 7.38 -2.48 3.91
C TYR A 40 7.80 -1.11 3.35
N PHE A 41 7.51 -0.02 4.06
CA PHE A 41 7.83 1.32 3.57
C PHE A 41 9.32 1.68 3.68
N ILE A 42 10.01 1.30 4.77
CA ILE A 42 11.40 1.75 5.04
C ILE A 42 12.43 0.62 5.25
N GLY A 43 12.00 -0.63 5.25
CA GLY A 43 12.82 -1.82 5.44
C GLY A 43 13.44 -1.91 6.82
N SER A 44 14.57 -2.64 6.90
CA SER A 44 15.43 -2.76 8.09
C SER A 44 14.82 -3.47 9.30
N ASP A 45 13.78 -4.28 9.09
CA ASP A 45 13.20 -5.16 10.10
C ASP A 45 13.67 -6.61 9.86
N SER A 46 14.29 -7.23 10.86
CA SER A 46 14.76 -8.62 10.77
C SER A 46 13.63 -9.63 10.62
N ASP A 47 12.43 -9.30 11.10
CA ASP A 47 11.26 -10.14 10.91
C ASP A 47 10.73 -10.07 9.47
N TYR A 48 11.14 -9.07 8.68
CA TYR A 48 10.70 -8.89 7.30
C TYR A 48 11.91 -8.59 6.40
N SER A 49 12.91 -9.48 6.44
CA SER A 49 14.21 -9.32 5.77
C SER A 49 14.14 -9.09 4.25
N GLU A 50 13.05 -9.50 3.59
CA GLU A 50 12.80 -9.24 2.17
C GLU A 50 12.40 -7.79 1.84
N ASP A 51 11.98 -7.01 2.85
CA ASP A 51 11.54 -5.63 2.67
C ASP A 51 12.76 -4.71 2.49
N GLY A 52 13.06 -4.38 1.24
CA GLY A 52 14.07 -3.38 0.88
C GLY A 52 13.62 -1.92 1.06
N GLY A 53 12.44 -1.67 1.63
CA GLY A 53 11.84 -0.34 1.77
C GLY A 53 11.27 0.21 0.46
N PHE A 54 9.94 0.27 0.37
CA PHE A 54 9.25 0.77 -0.81
C PHE A 54 9.46 2.27 -1.02
N ALA A 55 9.37 3.06 0.06
CA ALA A 55 9.45 4.53 0.01
C ALA A 55 10.87 5.06 -0.23
N ILE A 56 11.90 4.24 -0.01
CA ILE A 56 13.30 4.62 -0.26
C ILE A 56 13.72 4.39 -1.71
N ASN A 57 12.92 3.68 -2.51
CA ASN A 57 13.18 3.54 -3.94
C ASN A 57 13.08 4.92 -4.61
N PRO A 58 14.03 5.26 -5.52
CA PRO A 58 14.10 6.58 -6.12
C PRO A 58 13.09 6.73 -7.28
N TRP A 59 11.80 6.68 -6.95
CA TRP A 59 10.73 6.91 -7.90
C TRP A 59 10.68 8.38 -8.31
N THR A 60 10.68 8.64 -9.61
CA THR A 60 10.57 9.99 -10.17
C THR A 60 9.13 10.40 -10.43
N LYS A 61 8.24 9.42 -10.63
CA LYS A 61 6.83 9.63 -10.92
C LYS A 61 5.98 8.45 -10.47
N VAL A 62 4.80 8.75 -9.93
CA VAL A 62 3.74 7.78 -9.65
C VAL A 62 2.46 8.24 -10.36
N GLU A 63 1.87 7.37 -11.16
CA GLU A 63 0.62 7.65 -11.88
C GLU A 63 -0.43 6.62 -11.47
N PHE A 64 -1.61 7.08 -11.06
CA PHE A 64 -2.75 6.22 -10.73
C PHE A 64 -3.74 6.21 -11.89
N GLN A 65 -4.21 5.02 -12.24
CA GLN A 65 -5.28 4.79 -13.20
C GLN A 65 -6.33 3.89 -12.53
N ASN A 66 -7.42 4.49 -12.05
CA ASN A 66 -8.56 3.74 -11.56
C ASN A 66 -9.23 3.01 -12.72
N ASP A 67 -9.52 1.72 -12.51
CA ASP A 67 -10.43 0.95 -13.36
C ASP A 67 -11.87 1.15 -12.89
N SER A 68 -12.10 0.98 -11.58
CA SER A 68 -13.41 1.16 -10.97
C SER A 68 -13.31 1.65 -9.53
N ILE A 69 -14.35 2.38 -9.12
CA ILE A 69 -14.57 2.82 -7.74
C ILE A 69 -16.02 2.55 -7.39
N ASN A 70 -16.26 1.77 -6.34
CA ASN A 70 -17.59 1.54 -5.79
C ASN A 70 -17.68 2.14 -4.39
N ILE A 71 -18.79 2.82 -4.09
CA ILE A 71 -19.04 3.44 -2.79
C ILE A 71 -20.29 2.79 -2.18
N TYR A 72 -20.15 2.31 -0.95
CA TYR A 72 -21.20 1.69 -0.16
C TYR A 72 -21.27 2.40 1.20
N GLU A 73 -22.23 3.30 1.37
CA GLU A 73 -22.38 4.10 2.60
C GLU A 73 -21.06 4.79 3.01
N SER A 74 -20.43 4.32 4.10
CA SER A 74 -19.17 4.83 4.64
C SER A 74 -17.92 4.11 4.12
N MET A 75 -18.06 3.17 3.19
CA MET A 75 -16.97 2.39 2.60
C MET A 75 -16.77 2.71 1.12
N ALA A 76 -15.51 2.78 0.69
CA ALA A 76 -15.16 2.88 -0.73
C ALA A 76 -14.18 1.77 -1.12
N LEU A 77 -14.41 1.15 -2.27
CA LEU A 77 -13.52 0.17 -2.89
C LEU A 77 -12.97 0.76 -4.17
N ALA A 78 -11.66 0.75 -4.35
CA ALA A 78 -10.99 1.24 -5.55
C ALA A 78 -10.04 0.19 -6.08
N MET A 79 -10.07 -0.06 -7.38
CA MET A 79 -9.10 -0.95 -8.03
C MET A 79 -8.63 -0.36 -9.34
N GLY A 80 -7.44 -0.77 -9.77
CA GLY A 80 -6.85 -0.27 -10.99
C GLY A 80 -5.37 -0.57 -11.07
N ASN A 81 -4.66 0.29 -11.78
CA ASN A 81 -3.22 0.19 -11.93
C ASN A 81 -2.52 1.46 -11.45
N TYR A 82 -1.35 1.30 -10.84
CA TYR A 82 -0.40 2.39 -10.73
C TYR A 82 0.89 2.09 -11.47
N PHE A 83 1.53 3.16 -11.92
CA PHE A 83 2.76 3.11 -12.70
C PHE A 83 3.84 3.86 -11.95
N PHE A 84 4.92 3.16 -11.61
CA PHE A 84 6.09 3.77 -11.00
C PHE A 84 7.18 3.97 -12.05
N THR A 85 7.69 5.20 -12.13
CA THR A 85 8.81 5.54 -13.02
C THR A 85 10.08 5.64 -12.19
N ASP A 86 11.13 4.92 -12.57
CA ASP A 86 12.44 4.98 -11.89
C ASP A 86 13.32 6.16 -12.41
N LEU A 87 14.54 6.30 -11.88
CA LEU A 87 15.51 7.32 -12.32
C LEU A 87 15.96 7.16 -13.78
N LYS A 88 15.78 5.97 -14.38
CA LYS A 88 16.15 5.67 -15.76
C LYS A 88 14.96 5.86 -16.72
N GLY A 89 13.79 6.25 -16.21
CA GLY A 89 12.58 6.41 -16.98
C GLY A 89 11.81 5.10 -17.23
N ASN A 90 12.22 3.98 -16.64
CA ASN A 90 11.49 2.71 -16.80
C ASN A 90 10.20 2.77 -16.01
N LYS A 91 9.10 2.32 -16.63
CA LYS A 91 7.78 2.24 -15.99
C LYS A 91 7.49 0.82 -15.54
N THR A 92 7.19 0.66 -14.25
CA THR A 92 6.67 -0.59 -13.68
C THR A 92 5.16 -0.47 -13.51
N LYS A 93 4.39 -1.30 -14.22
CA LYS A 93 2.93 -1.43 -14.03
C LYS A 93 2.65 -2.38 -12.87
N VAL A 94 1.75 -1.97 -11.99
CA VAL A 94 1.32 -2.76 -10.84
C VAL A 94 -0.20 -2.64 -10.69
N GLU A 95 -0.85 -3.70 -10.25
CA GLU A 95 -2.27 -3.76 -9.93
C GLU A 95 -2.47 -3.39 -8.47
N TYR A 96 -3.53 -2.65 -8.17
CA TYR A 96 -3.92 -2.36 -6.80
C TYR A 96 -5.39 -2.66 -6.53
N THR A 97 -5.67 -2.96 -5.28
CA THR A 97 -6.99 -2.86 -4.68
C THR A 97 -6.85 -2.15 -3.36
N PHE A 98 -7.66 -1.12 -3.15
CA PHE A 98 -7.81 -0.43 -1.88
C PHE A 98 -9.26 -0.55 -1.40
N ALA A 99 -9.42 -0.72 -0.10
CA ALA A 99 -10.68 -0.45 0.58
C ALA A 99 -10.45 0.63 1.63
N TYR A 100 -11.38 1.56 1.70
CA TYR A 100 -11.38 2.69 2.62
C TYR A 100 -12.66 2.67 3.45
N VAL A 101 -12.56 3.12 4.69
CA VAL A 101 -13.70 3.49 5.52
C VAL A 101 -13.57 4.94 5.95
N LYS A 102 -14.69 5.64 6.08
CA LYS A 102 -14.73 6.95 6.73
C LYS A 102 -14.90 6.75 8.25
N ASN A 103 -13.99 7.31 9.05
CA ASN A 103 -14.10 7.28 10.51
C ASN A 103 -15.09 8.36 11.02
N ASP A 104 -15.36 8.37 12.33
CA ASP A 104 -16.27 9.32 12.98
C ASP A 104 -15.82 10.79 12.85
N SER A 105 -14.54 11.02 12.58
CA SER A 105 -13.94 12.33 12.31
C SER A 105 -14.00 12.73 10.83
N GLU A 106 -14.77 12.00 10.01
CA GLU A 106 -14.90 12.14 8.57
C GLU A 106 -13.63 11.90 7.73
N GLU A 107 -12.60 11.31 8.34
CA GLU A 107 -11.34 10.98 7.66
C GLU A 107 -11.43 9.62 6.95
N LEU A 108 -10.90 9.54 5.73
CA LEU A 108 -10.77 8.27 5.02
C LEU A 108 -9.55 7.50 5.52
N LYS A 109 -9.76 6.26 5.97
CA LYS A 109 -8.73 5.33 6.42
C LYS A 109 -8.69 4.08 5.56
N ILE A 110 -7.51 3.64 5.18
CA ILE A 110 -7.27 2.39 4.45
C ILE A 110 -7.47 1.21 5.38
N ILE A 111 -8.34 0.28 4.99
CA ILE A 111 -8.57 -1.01 5.67
C ILE A 111 -8.13 -2.21 4.82
N LEU A 112 -7.86 -1.99 3.53
CA LEU A 112 -7.27 -2.97 2.62
C LEU A 112 -6.31 -2.27 1.67
N HIS A 113 -5.10 -2.81 1.53
CA HIS A 113 -4.11 -2.44 0.52
C HIS A 113 -3.55 -3.73 -0.09
N HIS A 114 -4.05 -4.11 -1.25
CA HIS A 114 -3.49 -5.18 -2.06
C HIS A 114 -2.72 -4.56 -3.21
N SER A 115 -1.51 -5.05 -3.43
CA SER A 115 -0.73 -4.73 -4.61
C SER A 115 -0.05 -5.96 -5.21
N SER A 116 -0.03 -6.08 -6.53
CA SER A 116 0.60 -7.19 -7.26
C SER A 116 1.17 -6.77 -8.61
N LEU A 117 2.25 -7.42 -9.02
CA LEU A 117 2.66 -7.36 -10.42
C LEU A 117 1.62 -8.12 -11.26
N PRO A 118 1.26 -7.63 -12.46
CA PRO A 118 0.45 -8.39 -13.38
C PRO A 118 1.05 -9.77 -13.63
N PHE A 119 0.19 -10.77 -13.83
CA PHE A 119 0.63 -12.11 -14.15
C PHE A 119 1.50 -12.13 -15.42
N SER A 120 2.64 -12.83 -15.36
CA SER A 120 3.51 -13.08 -16.52
C SER A 120 3.41 -14.56 -16.88
N HIS A 121 3.06 -14.84 -18.13
CA HIS A 121 3.12 -16.18 -18.73
C HIS A 121 4.57 -16.61 -18.99
#